data_AF-A0A5P9EX74-F1
#
_entry.id   AF-A0A5P9EX74-F1
#
_cell.length_a   1.000
_cell.length_b   1.000
_cell.length_c   1.000
_cell.angle_alpha   90.00
_cell.angle_beta   90.00
_cell.angle_gamma   90.00
#
_symmetry.space_group_name_H-M   'P 1'
#
loop_
_entity.id
_entity.type
_entity.pdbx_description
1 polymer ?
#
loop_
_entity_poly.entity_id
_entity_poly.type
_entity_poly.pdbx_seq_one_letter_code
_entity_poly.pdbx_strand_id
1 'polypeptide(L)'
;MREGTICYAEGWQIFPLWLVCLGAMNSALVVVWMVALTASGDRVKAASISFLVGTFTALGLGSLTNQALPALLSIAAGAAALFCVGRYCNSKVSC
;
A
#
# COMPACT_ATOMS: atom_id res chain seq x y z
N MET A 1 21.77 33.13 -24.66
CA MET A 1 21.58 32.85 -23.22
C MET A 1 20.35 31.98 -23.05
N ARG A 2 20.49 30.86 -22.32
CA ARG A 2 19.45 30.01 -21.70
C ARG A 2 18.44 29.26 -22.60
N GLU A 3 18.92 28.19 -23.25
CA GLU A 3 18.07 27.06 -23.71
C GLU A 3 18.26 25.79 -22.84
N GLY A 4 19.22 25.79 -21.90
CA GLY A 4 19.54 24.61 -21.07
C GLY A 4 18.72 24.45 -19.78
N THR A 5 17.78 25.35 -19.47
CA THR A 5 17.01 25.32 -18.20
C THR A 5 15.59 24.77 -18.35
N ILE A 6 15.09 24.55 -19.57
CA ILE A 6 13.72 24.09 -19.80
C ILE A 6 13.63 22.56 -19.74
N CYS A 7 14.66 21.83 -20.19
CA CYS A 7 14.68 20.36 -20.11
C CYS A 7 14.75 19.81 -18.68
N TYR A 8 15.27 20.60 -17.73
CA TYR A 8 15.23 20.24 -16.31
C TYR A 8 13.96 20.73 -15.61
N ALA A 9 13.14 21.60 -16.21
CA ALA A 9 11.88 21.99 -15.58
C ALA A 9 10.83 20.86 -15.68
N GLU A 10 10.87 20.07 -16.75
CA GLU A 10 9.93 18.94 -16.95
C GLU A 10 10.35 17.67 -16.20
N GLY A 11 11.64 17.51 -15.89
CA GLY A 11 12.17 16.36 -15.15
C GLY A 11 11.87 16.36 -13.65
N TRP A 12 11.46 17.50 -13.08
CA TRP A 12 11.21 17.64 -11.63
C TRP A 12 9.73 17.54 -11.24
N GLN A 13 8.80 17.58 -12.20
CA GLN A 13 7.35 17.47 -11.91
C GLN A 13 6.80 16.05 -11.97
N ILE A 14 7.59 15.09 -12.45
CA ILE A 14 7.14 13.72 -12.60
C ILE A 14 7.87 12.89 -11.54
N PHE A 15 7.34 12.89 -10.31
CA PHE A 15 7.59 11.73 -9.44
C PHE A 15 7.23 10.51 -10.27
N PRO A 16 8.20 9.66 -10.61
CA PRO A 16 7.95 8.70 -11.67
C PRO A 16 6.93 7.70 -11.13
N LEU A 17 5.86 7.48 -11.90
CA LEU A 17 4.66 6.76 -11.47
C LEU A 17 5.00 5.43 -10.78
N TRP A 18 6.04 4.73 -11.26
CA TRP A 18 6.53 3.48 -10.69
C TRP A 18 6.98 3.61 -9.23
N LEU A 19 7.58 4.73 -8.85
CA LEU A 19 8.10 5.01 -7.51
C LEU A 19 6.95 5.34 -6.54
N VAL A 20 5.93 6.04 -7.03
CA VAL A 20 4.66 6.26 -6.29
C VAL A 20 3.93 4.93 -6.08
N CYS A 21 3.84 4.09 -7.11
CA CYS A 21 3.23 2.76 -7.02
C CYS A 21 3.98 1.85 -6.04
N LEU A 22 5.31 1.80 -6.10
CA LEU A 22 6.13 1.02 -5.16
C LEU A 22 5.99 1.53 -3.72
N GLY A 23 5.97 2.85 -3.53
CA GLY A 23 5.73 3.47 -2.23
C GLY A 23 4.37 3.06 -1.64
N ALA A 24 3.32 3.16 -2.46
CA ALA A 24 1.97 2.77 -2.08
C ALA A 24 1.88 1.28 -1.72
N MET A 25 2.47 0.39 -2.53
CA MET A 25 2.53 -1.05 -2.26
C MET A 25 3.27 -1.34 -0.94
N ASN A 26 4.46 -0.76 -0.75
CA ASN A 26 5.25 -0.97 0.46
C ASN A 26 4.54 -0.46 1.71
N SER A 27 3.88 0.71 1.63
CA SER A 27 3.10 1.24 2.76
C SER A 27 1.97 0.29 3.18
N ALA A 28 1.22 -0.25 2.22
CA ALA A 28 0.14 -1.20 2.50
C ALA A 28 0.67 -2.50 3.14
N LEU A 29 1.79 -3.02 2.64
CA LEU A 29 2.46 -4.20 3.21
C LEU A 29 2.90 -3.94 4.66
N VAL A 30 3.61 -2.83 4.90
CA VAL A 30 4.14 -2.50 6.23
C VAL A 30 3.01 -2.31 7.25
N VAL A 31 1.93 -1.63 6.88
CA VAL A 31 0.79 -1.42 7.78
C VAL A 31 0.16 -2.77 8.19
N VAL A 32 -0.13 -3.65 7.22
CA VAL A 32 -0.75 -4.95 7.51
C VAL A 32 0.18 -5.83 8.36
N TRP A 33 1.49 -5.83 8.08
CA TRP A 33 2.47 -6.57 8.87
C TRP A 33 2.66 -6.03 10.28
N MET A 34 2.73 -4.70 10.44
CA MET A 34 2.84 -4.07 11.75
C MET A 34 1.63 -4.40 12.61
N VAL A 35 0.41 -4.28 12.05
CA VAL A 35 -0.84 -4.64 12.77
C VAL A 35 -0.86 -6.12 13.15
N ALA A 36 -0.40 -7.00 12.26
CA ALA A 36 -0.31 -8.44 12.54
C ALA A 36 0.70 -8.76 13.67
N LEU A 37 1.81 -8.01 13.79
CA LEU A 37 2.82 -8.18 14.82
C LEU A 37 2.41 -7.57 16.17
N THR A 38 1.71 -6.44 16.16
CA THR A 38 1.31 -5.72 17.38
C THR A 38 0.01 -6.23 17.99
N ALA A 39 -0.83 -6.94 17.23
CA ALA A 39 -2.09 -7.49 17.75
C ALA A 39 -1.85 -8.65 18.72
N SER A 40 -2.27 -8.45 19.98
CA SER A 40 -2.19 -9.44 21.07
C SER A 40 -3.32 -10.48 21.07
N GLY A 41 -4.35 -10.31 20.22
CA GLY A 41 -5.51 -11.21 20.08
C GLY A 41 -5.64 -11.81 18.68
N ASP A 42 -6.85 -11.79 18.12
CA ASP A 42 -7.15 -12.26 16.75
C ASP A 42 -6.42 -11.41 15.69
N ARG A 43 -5.15 -11.73 15.42
CA ARG A 43 -4.26 -11.03 14.47
C ARG A 43 -4.89 -10.87 13.09
N VAL A 44 -5.65 -11.88 12.65
CA VAL A 44 -6.33 -11.88 11.35
C VAL A 44 -7.49 -10.87 11.31
N LYS A 45 -8.26 -10.72 12.39
CA LYS A 45 -9.35 -9.73 12.47
C LYS A 45 -8.81 -8.31 12.58
N ALA A 46 -7.75 -8.10 13.36
CA ALA A 46 -7.11 -6.79 13.46
C ALA A 46 -6.51 -6.37 12.10
N ALA A 47 -5.82 -7.28 11.42
CA ALA A 47 -5.28 -7.06 10.08
C ALA A 47 -6.39 -6.77 9.07
N SER A 48 -7.52 -7.49 9.10
CA SER A 48 -8.60 -7.29 8.12
C SER A 48 -9.30 -5.94 8.27
N ILE A 49 -9.48 -5.47 9.51
CA ILE A 49 -10.00 -4.12 9.78
C ILE A 49 -9.02 -3.06 9.25
N SER A 50 -7.72 -3.21 9.51
CA SER A 50 -6.72 -2.26 9.01
C SER A 50 -6.66 -2.21 7.48
N PHE A 51 -6.82 -3.37 6.82
CA PHE A 51 -6.87 -3.46 5.37
C PHE A 51 -8.13 -2.82 4.79
N LEU A 52 -9.29 -3.01 5.42
CA LEU A 52 -10.55 -2.38 4.99
C LEU A 52 -10.46 -0.85 5.08
N VAL A 53 -10.00 -0.33 6.22
CA VAL A 53 -9.80 1.12 6.41
C VAL A 53 -8.81 1.65 5.36
N GLY A 54 -7.66 0.99 5.19
CA GLY A 54 -6.67 1.38 4.19
C GLY A 54 -7.20 1.36 2.76
N THR A 55 -8.03 0.37 2.40
CA THR A 55 -8.65 0.27 1.07
C THR A 55 -9.61 1.42 0.81
N PHE A 56 -10.47 1.78 1.76
CA PHE A 56 -11.36 2.93 1.63
C PHE A 56 -10.58 4.24 1.50
N THR A 57 -9.53 4.43 2.30
CA THR A 57 -8.68 5.62 2.21
C THR A 57 -7.94 5.69 0.88
N ALA A 58 -7.39 4.57 0.39
CA ALA A 58 -6.71 4.50 -0.90
C ALA A 58 -7.65 4.79 -2.08
N LEU A 59 -8.89 4.29 -2.02
CA LEU A 59 -9.91 4.58 -3.04
C LEU A 59 -10.30 6.07 -3.03
N GLY A 60 -10.47 6.65 -1.84
CA GLY A 60 -10.78 8.07 -1.68
C GLY A 60 -9.65 8.99 -2.16
N LEU A 61 -8.39 8.66 -1.85
CA LEU A 61 -7.24 9.38 -2.40
C LEU A 61 -7.14 9.20 -3.91
N GLY A 62 -7.36 7.99 -4.42
CA GLY A 62 -7.27 7.68 -5.84
C GLY A 62 -8.31 8.43 -6.69
N SER A 63 -9.53 8.62 -6.18
CA SER A 63 -10.57 9.39 -6.87
C SER A 63 -10.28 10.89 -6.87
N LEU A 64 -9.73 11.44 -5.78
CA LEU A 64 -9.36 12.85 -5.68
C LEU A 64 -8.13 13.22 -6.54
N THR A 65 -7.19 12.29 -6.68
CA THR A 65 -5.92 12.54 -7.38
C THR A 65 -5.91 12.10 -8.85
N ASN A 66 -7.00 11.49 -9.35
CA ASN A 66 -7.06 10.80 -10.65
C ASN A 66 -5.97 9.72 -10.85
N GLN A 67 -5.39 9.22 -9.75
CA GLN A 67 -4.34 8.20 -9.77
C GLN A 67 -4.91 6.84 -9.34
N ALA A 68 -5.75 6.24 -10.18
CA ALA A 68 -6.38 4.95 -9.90
C ALA A 68 -5.37 3.77 -9.85
N LEU A 69 -4.28 3.88 -10.60
CA LEU A 69 -3.28 2.82 -10.75
C LEU A 69 -2.49 2.50 -9.46
N PRO A 70 -1.91 3.48 -8.73
CA PRO A 70 -1.27 3.21 -7.43
C PRO A 70 -2.26 2.76 -6.36
N ALA A 71 -3.51 3.24 -6.40
CA ALA A 71 -4.54 2.80 -5.47
C ALA A 71 -4.84 1.30 -5.64
N LEU A 72 -5.05 0.82 -6.87
CA LEU A 72 -5.27 -0.60 -7.16
C LEU A 72 -4.09 -1.48 -6.75
N LEU A 73 -2.87 -1.03 -7.01
CA LEU A 73 -1.66 -1.77 -6.64
C LEU A 73 -1.48 -1.86 -5.11
N SER A 74 -1.80 -0.79 -4.38
CA SER A 74 -1.75 -0.81 -2.91
C SER A 74 -2.76 -1.78 -2.32
N ILE A 75 -3.96 -1.86 -2.88
CA ILE A 75 -5.02 -2.78 -2.47
C ILE A 75 -4.61 -4.24 -2.75
N ALA A 76 -4.09 -4.51 -3.95
CA ALA A 76 -3.61 -5.84 -4.31
C ALA A 76 -2.46 -6.31 -3.40
N ALA A 77 -1.50 -5.42 -3.10
CA ALA A 77 -0.40 -5.71 -2.19
C ALA A 77 -0.87 -5.95 -0.75
N GLY A 78 -1.78 -5.11 -0.24
CA GLY A 78 -2.38 -5.28 1.09
C GLY A 78 -3.17 -6.59 1.22
N ALA A 79 -3.92 -6.97 0.18
CA ALA A 79 -4.65 -8.23 0.15
C ALA A 79 -3.71 -9.45 0.17
N ALA A 80 -2.60 -9.38 -0.59
CA ALA A 80 -1.58 -10.41 -0.59
C ALA A 80 -0.92 -10.57 0.79
N ALA A 81 -0.57 -9.46 1.46
CA ALA A 81 -0.05 -9.50 2.84
C ALA A 81 -1.05 -10.13 3.81
N LEU A 82 -2.34 -9.77 3.70
CA LEU A 82 -3.38 -10.32 4.57
C LEU A 82 -3.55 -11.83 4.37
N PHE A 83 -3.47 -12.30 3.12
CA PHE A 83 -3.48 -13.72 2.80
C PHE A 83 -2.27 -14.45 3.40
N CYS A 84 -1.08 -13.86 3.31
CA CYS A 84 0.14 -14.40 3.94
C CYS A 84 0.00 -14.48 5.47
N VAL A 85 -0.51 -13.43 6.12
CA VAL A 85 -0.75 -13.42 7.58
C VAL A 85 -1.78 -14.49 7.97
N GLY A 86 -2.86 -14.63 7.20
CA GLY A 86 -3.88 -15.65 7.43
C GLY A 86 -3.33 -17.07 7.34
N ARG A 87 -2.51 -17.36 6.30
CA ARG A 87 -1.82 -18.65 6.16
C ARG A 87 -0.85 -18.90 7.31
N TYR A 88 -0.05 -17.90 7.67
CA TYR A 88 0.94 -18.02 8.75
C TYR A 88 0.29 -18.26 10.11
N CYS A 89 -0.82 -17.59 10.41
CA CYS A 89 -1.57 -17.77 11.65
C CYS A 89 -2.28 -19.13 11.69
N ASN A 90 -2.91 -19.58 10.59
CA ASN A 90 -3.54 -20.90 10.54
C ASN A 90 -2.54 -22.04 10.74
N SER A 91 -1.32 -21.94 10.19
CA SER A 91 -0.27 -22.94 10.42
C SER A 91 0.18 -23.04 11.88
N LYS A 92 0.01 -22.02 12.71
CA LYS A 92 0.37 -22.06 14.14
C LYS A 92 -0.74 -22.57 15.06
N VAL A 93 -1.98 -22.68 14.58
CA VAL A 93 -3.12 -23.17 15.37
C VAL A 93 -3.25 -24.71 15.29
N SER A 94 -2.51 -25.38 14.40
CA SER A 94 -2.56 -26.85 14.25
C SER A 94 -1.55 -27.63 15.12
N CYS A 95 -1.16 -27.13 16.29
CA CYS A 95 -0.36 -27.88 17.27
C CYS A 95 -1.04 -27.88 18.65
#